data_AF-A0A0H3ZJ67-F1
#
_entry.id   AF-A0A0H3ZJ67-F1
#
_cell.length_a   1.000
_cell.length_b   1.000
_cell.length_c   1.000
_cell.angle_alpha   90.00
_cell.angle_beta   90.00
_cell.angle_gamma   90.00
#
_symmetry.space_group_name_H-M   'P 1'
#
loop_
_entity.id
_entity.type
_entity.pdbx_description
1 polymer ?
#
loop_
_entity_poly.entity_id
_entity_poly.type
_entity_poly.pdbx_seq_one_letter_code
_entity_poly.pdbx_strand_id
1 'polypeptide(L)'
;MATARLDIRLDEEIKAKAEKASALLGLKSLTEYVVRLMDEDATHVIEEHESIMVKDSVFDEFMAACNRAKAPNQALLEAAKFTDESGIK
;
A
#
# COMPACT_ATOMS: atom_id res chain seq x y z
N MET A 1 -9.34 8.67 20.80
CA MET A 1 -8.79 7.60 21.65
C MET A 1 -8.61 6.38 20.78
N ALA A 2 -7.43 5.74 20.80
CA ALA A 2 -7.24 4.45 20.13
C ALA A 2 -7.91 3.34 20.94
N THR A 3 -8.77 2.55 20.30
CA THR A 3 -9.54 1.46 20.92
C THR A 3 -9.06 0.07 20.51
N ALA A 4 -8.30 -0.02 19.41
CA ALA A 4 -7.68 -1.25 18.93
C ALA A 4 -6.40 -1.56 19.72
N ARG A 5 -6.12 -2.85 19.92
CA ARG A 5 -4.94 -3.35 20.65
C ARG A 5 -4.12 -4.26 19.77
N LEU A 6 -2.81 -4.19 19.95
CA LEU A 6 -1.84 -5.10 19.34
C LEU A 6 -0.99 -5.72 20.44
N ASP A 7 -1.07 -7.04 20.58
CA ASP A 7 -0.27 -7.80 21.55
C ASP A 7 0.96 -8.37 20.84
N ILE A 8 2.15 -7.97 21.28
CA ILE A 8 3.43 -8.33 20.66
C ILE A 8 4.33 -9.03 21.67
N ARG A 9 5.03 -10.08 21.23
CA ARG A 9 6.18 -10.64 21.96
C ARG A 9 7.46 -10.17 21.28
N LEU A 10 8.38 -9.65 22.08
CA LEU A 10 9.66 -9.14 21.61
C LEU A 10 10.78 -9.87 22.35
N ASP A 11 11.83 -10.20 21.61
CA ASP A 11 13.09 -10.58 22.23
C ASP A 11 13.68 -9.39 23.00
N GLU A 12 14.42 -9.68 24.06
CA GLU A 12 14.96 -8.66 24.97
C GLU A 12 15.87 -7.66 24.24
N GLU A 13 16.67 -8.14 23.28
CA GLU A 13 17.54 -7.27 22.47
C GLU A 13 16.74 -6.30 21.59
N ILE A 14 15.65 -6.76 20.98
CA ILE A 14 14.78 -5.92 20.14
C ILE A 14 14.10 -4.87 20.99
N LYS A 15 13.58 -5.26 22.16
CA LYS A 15 12.97 -4.35 23.11
C LYS A 15 13.95 -3.26 23.55
N ALA A 16 15.17 -3.63 23.95
CA ALA A 16 16.19 -2.68 24.41
C ALA A 16 16.57 -1.67 23.32
N LYS A 17 16.71 -2.12 22.06
CA LYS A 17 16.98 -1.24 20.91
C LYS A 17 15.85 -0.24 20.69
N ALA A 18 14.60 -0.71 20.73
CA ALA A 18 13.43 0.13 20.51
C ALA A 18 13.23 1.14 21.66
N GLU A 19 13.47 0.75 22.91
CA GLU A 19 13.43 1.67 24.07
C GLU A 19 14.51 2.76 23.97
N LYS A 20 15.73 2.38 23.58
CA LYS A 20 16.81 3.35 23.34
C LYS A 20 16.44 4.32 22.22
N ALA A 21 15.89 3.84 21.11
CA ALA A 21 15.46 4.69 20.00
C ALA A 21 14.34 5.66 20.42
N SER A 22 13.34 5.15 21.15
CA SER A 22 12.24 5.96 21.72
C SER A 22 12.78 7.09 22.60
N ALA A 23 13.71 6.78 23.51
CA ALA A 23 14.33 7.77 24.39
C ALA A 23 15.14 8.82 23.63
N LEU A 24 15.93 8.41 22.62
CA LEU A 24 16.73 9.33 21.80
C LEU A 24 15.86 10.28 20.96
N LEU A 25 14.67 9.83 20.55
CA LEU A 25 13.71 10.64 19.80
C LEU A 25 12.82 11.51 20.72
N GLY A 26 12.98 11.42 22.05
CA GLY A 26 12.20 12.19 23.02
C GLY A 26 10.73 11.76 23.10
N LEU A 27 10.41 10.53 22.71
CA LEU A 27 9.05 9.98 22.78
C LEU A 27 8.71 9.57 24.21
N LYS A 28 7.41 9.60 24.54
CA LYS A 28 6.95 9.37 25.91
C LYS A 28 6.94 7.90 26.30
N SER A 29 6.92 6.99 25.31
CA SER A 29 6.88 5.55 25.56
C SER A 29 7.36 4.72 24.37
N LEU A 30 7.68 3.46 24.64
CA LEU A 30 7.92 2.45 23.60
C LEU A 30 6.69 2.27 22.71
N THR A 31 5.48 2.31 23.27
CA THR A 31 4.23 2.19 22.50
C THR A 31 4.09 3.31 21.47
N GLU A 32 4.36 4.55 21.85
CA GLU A 32 4.33 5.69 20.92
C GLU A 32 5.32 5.50 19.77
N TYR A 33 6.54 5.02 20.06
CA TYR A 33 7.54 4.72 19.05
C TYR A 33 7.08 3.63 18.08
N VAL A 34 6.55 2.52 18.59
CA VAL A 34 6.10 1.39 17.76
C VAL A 34 4.90 1.78 16.90
N VAL A 35 3.91 2.49 17.47
CA VAL A 35 2.74 2.96 16.71
C VAL A 35 3.17 3.90 15.58
N ARG A 36 4.09 4.83 15.84
CA ARG A 36 4.58 5.75 14.81
C ARG A 36 5.32 5.02 13.70
N LEU A 37 6.22 4.10 14.06
CA LEU A 37 6.96 3.29 13.09
C LEU A 37 6.02 2.44 12.22
N MET A 38 5.00 1.83 12.83
CA MET A 38 4.01 1.04 12.10
C MET A 38 3.19 1.89 11.13
N ASP A 39 2.81 3.10 11.52
CA ASP A 39 2.04 4.02 10.67
C ASP A 39 2.87 4.49 9.47
N GLU A 40 4.13 4.89 9.72
CA GLU A 40 5.09 5.30 8.70
C GLU A 40 5.37 4.16 7.69
N ASP A 41 5.70 2.96 8.19
CA ASP A 41 6.01 1.81 7.36
C ASP A 41 4.79 1.31 6.57
N ALA A 42 3.62 1.19 7.23
CA ALA A 42 2.40 0.76 6.56
C ALA A 42 2.00 1.73 5.44
N THR A 43 2.13 3.04 5.67
CA THR A 43 1.86 4.06 4.64
C THR A 43 2.78 3.84 3.44
N HIS A 44 4.08 3.68 3.66
CA HIS A 44 5.04 3.46 2.58
C HIS A 44 4.78 2.16 1.81
N VAL A 45 4.50 1.05 2.51
CA VAL A 45 4.18 -0.24 1.88
C VAL A 45 2.92 -0.15 1.02
N ILE A 46 1.87 0.52 1.52
CA ILE A 46 0.63 0.74 0.75
C ILE A 46 0.93 1.57 -0.49
N GLU A 47 1.66 2.68 -0.35
CA GLU A 47 2.03 3.54 -1.48
C GLU A 47 2.83 2.78 -2.54
N GLU A 48 3.78 1.93 -2.14
CA GLU A 48 4.59 1.13 -3.05
C GLU A 48 3.76 0.12 -3.87
N HIS A 49 2.72 -0.47 -3.27
CA HIS A 49 1.91 -1.50 -3.93
C HIS A 49 0.71 -0.93 -4.69
N GLU A 50 0.18 0.21 -4.27
CA GLU A 50 -0.99 0.85 -4.91
C GLU A 50 -0.60 1.91 -5.94
N SER A 51 0.67 2.35 -5.95
CA SER A 51 1.17 3.33 -6.92
C SER A 51 1.99 2.66 -8.01
N ILE A 52 1.76 3.10 -9.26
CA ILE A 52 2.63 2.75 -10.38
C ILE A 52 3.42 4.00 -10.76
N MET A 53 4.70 4.04 -10.39
CA MET A 53 5.61 5.08 -10.86
C MET A 53 6.16 4.70 -12.24
N VAL A 54 5.87 5.52 -13.24
CA VAL A 54 6.33 5.32 -14.62
C VAL A 54 7.23 6.48 -15.06
N LYS A 55 8.05 6.25 -16.09
CA LYS A 55 8.81 7.33 -16.73
C LYS A 55 7.85 8.30 -17.41
N ASP A 56 8.24 9.57 -17.50
CA ASP A 56 7.44 10.62 -18.16
C ASP A 56 6.95 10.22 -19.57
N SER A 57 7.82 9.58 -20.37
CA SER A 57 7.45 9.10 -21.70
C SER A 57 6.32 8.07 -21.68
N VAL A 58 6.32 7.18 -20.69
CA VAL A 58 5.29 6.14 -20.53
C VAL A 58 4.00 6.78 -20.01
N PHE A 59 4.10 7.80 -19.16
CA PHE A 59 2.96 8.60 -18.73
C PHE A 59 2.29 9.29 -19.92
N ASP A 60 3.06 9.93 -20.80
CA ASP A 60 2.55 10.56 -22.02
C ASP A 60 1.87 9.55 -22.96
N GLU A 61 2.48 8.37 -23.15
CA GLU A 61 1.89 7.27 -23.93
C GLU A 61 0.56 6.79 -23.33
N PHE A 62 0.51 6.62 -22.01
CA PHE A 62 -0.70 6.25 -21.28
C PHE A 62 -1.80 7.31 -21.46
N MET A 63 -1.48 8.58 -21.25
CA MET A 63 -2.43 9.69 -21.42
C MET A 63 -2.92 9.80 -22.87
N ALA A 64 -2.04 9.60 -23.85
CA ALA A 64 -2.43 9.57 -25.26
C ALA A 64 -3.38 8.40 -25.58
N ALA A 65 -3.13 7.22 -24.99
CA ALA A 65 -4.00 6.05 -25.12
C ALA A 65 -5.38 6.28 -24.51
N CYS A 66 -5.46 6.90 -23.32
CA CYS A 66 -6.73 7.28 -22.69
C CYS A 66 -7.52 8.29 -23.54
N ASN A 67 -6.86 9.34 -24.02
CA ASN A 67 -7.49 10.39 -24.81
C ASN A 67 -7.94 9.94 -26.21
N ARG A 68 -7.32 8.88 -26.74
CA ARG A 68 -7.61 8.32 -28.08
C ARG A 68 -8.11 6.87 -28.00
N ALA A 69 -8.81 6.55 -26.91
CA ALA A 69 -9.30 5.21 -26.67
C ALA A 69 -10.17 4.72 -27.83
N LYS A 70 -9.80 3.58 -28.42
CA LYS A 70 -10.57 2.92 -29.47
C LYS A 70 -11.59 1.97 -28.85
N ALA A 71 -12.59 1.58 -29.64
CA ALA A 71 -13.49 0.51 -29.26
C ALA A 71 -12.69 -0.78 -28.96
N PRO A 72 -13.09 -1.57 -27.95
CA PRO A 72 -12.49 -2.87 -27.66
C PRO A 72 -12.54 -3.79 -28.90
N ASN A 73 -11.53 -4.64 -29.04
CA ASN A 73 -11.54 -5.63 -30.12
C ASN A 73 -12.56 -6.76 -29.85
N GLN A 74 -12.82 -7.56 -30.87
CA GLN A 74 -13.82 -8.63 -30.80
C GLN A 74 -13.54 -9.64 -29.68
N ALA A 75 -12.27 -9.98 -29.44
CA ALA A 75 -11.88 -10.91 -28.39
C ALA A 75 -12.23 -10.38 -26.98
N LEU A 76 -12.00 -9.09 -26.71
CA LEU A 76 -12.38 -8.46 -25.44
C LEU A 76 -13.91 -8.41 -25.27
N LEU A 77 -14.66 -8.14 -26.35
CA LEU A 77 -16.12 -8.13 -26.32
C LEU A 77 -16.71 -9.52 -26.04
N GLU A 78 -16.15 -10.57 -26.63
CA GLU A 78 -16.56 -11.95 -26.39
C GLU A 78 -16.23 -12.41 -24.98
N ALA A 79 -15.05 -12.07 -24.46
CA ALA A 79 -14.66 -12.35 -23.09
C ALA A 79 -15.60 -11.70 -22.07
N ALA A 80 -15.95 -10.42 -22.29
CA ALA A 80 -16.90 -9.70 -21.42
C ALA A 80 -18.28 -10.39 -21.40
N LYS A 81 -18.82 -10.75 -22.57
CA LYS A 81 -20.10 -11.49 -22.67
C LYS A 81 -20.05 -12.82 -21.93
N PHE A 82 -18.97 -13.59 -22.12
CA PHE A 82 -18.79 -14.86 -21.44
C PHE A 82 -18.76 -14.69 -19.91
N THR A 83 -18.07 -13.67 -19.40
CA THR A 83 -18.02 -13.39 -17.96
C THR A 83 -19.39 -13.02 -17.39
N ASP A 84 -20.15 -12.17 -18.08
CA ASP A 84 -21.50 -11.79 -17.68
C ASP A 84 -22.44 -13.00 -17.64
N GLU A 85 -22.36 -13.88 -18.63
CA GLU A 85 -23.16 -15.11 -18.73
C GLU A 85 -22.73 -16.17 -17.68
N SER A 86 -21.45 -16.19 -17.29
CA SER A 86 -20.89 -17.16 -16.35
C SER A 86 -21.15 -16.82 -14.87
N GLY A 87 -21.66 -15.61 -14.57
CA GLY A 87 -21.95 -15.17 -13.20
C GLY A 87 -20.71 -14.97 -12.31
N ILE A 88 -19.51 -14.89 -12.91
CA ILE A 88 -18.26 -14.61 -12.21
C ILE A 88 -18.22 -13.09 -11.99
N LYS A 89 -18.41 -12.66 -10.73
CA LYS A 89 -18.24 -11.27 -10.28
C LYS A 89 -16.91 -11.10 -9.56
#